data_AF-A0AA51LWF8-F1
#
_entry.id   AF-A0AA51LWF8-F1
#
_cell.length_a   1.000
_cell.length_b   1.000
_cell.length_c   1.000
_cell.angle_alpha   90.00
_cell.angle_beta   90.00
_cell.angle_gamma   90.00
#
_symmetry.space_group_name_H-M   'P 1'
#
loop_
_entity.id
_entity.type
_entity.pdbx_description
1 polymer ?
#
loop_
_entity_poly.entity_id
_entity_poly.type
_entity_poly.pdbx_seq_one_letter_code
_entity_poly.pdbx_strand_id
1 'polypeptide(L)'
;MARITVYSERARREARAISFDDRVEIAEQAAGDARASAPVYTGAYRDGIGVETAGDRVFIVDNDPDAIYVEFGTVDTPAFAALTDAARQYGRYSGWQPRGPGQRQ
;
A
#
# COMPACT_ATOMS: atom_id res chain seq x y z
N MET A 1 -39.64 21.65 -8.93
CA MET A 1 -38.30 21.06 -9.11
C MET A 1 -37.55 21.15 -7.79
N ALA A 2 -36.93 20.07 -7.32
CA ALA A 2 -36.13 20.07 -6.10
C ALA A 2 -34.66 20.34 -6.43
N ARG A 3 -33.99 21.22 -5.68
CA ARG A 3 -32.55 21.48 -5.78
C ARG A 3 -31.83 20.73 -4.67
N ILE A 4 -31.01 19.75 -5.03
CA ILE A 4 -30.15 19.02 -4.09
C ILE A 4 -28.83 19.77 -3.96
N THR A 5 -28.39 19.99 -2.72
CA THR A 5 -27.07 20.56 -2.41
C THR A 5 -26.21 19.46 -1.83
N VAL A 6 -25.10 19.12 -2.50
CA VAL A 6 -24.13 18.14 -2.02
C VAL A 6 -23.00 18.87 -1.32
N TYR A 7 -22.78 18.55 -0.06
CA TYR A 7 -21.63 19.04 0.72
C TYR A 7 -20.48 18.06 0.55
N SER A 8 -19.59 18.32 -0.42
CA SER A 8 -18.52 17.40 -0.83
C SER A 8 -17.64 16.91 0.32
N GLU A 9 -17.22 17.80 1.21
CA GLU A 9 -16.36 17.43 2.35
C GLU A 9 -17.08 16.52 3.35
N ARG A 10 -18.36 16.80 3.62
CA ARG A 10 -19.17 15.96 4.49
C ARG A 10 -19.38 14.58 3.86
N ALA A 11 -19.71 14.54 2.57
CA ALA A 11 -19.89 13.30 1.83
C ALA A 11 -18.60 12.44 1.81
N ARG A 12 -17.43 13.05 1.62
CA ARG A 12 -16.14 12.33 1.65
C ARG A 12 -15.83 11.75 3.02
N ARG A 13 -16.03 12.53 4.08
CA ARG A 13 -15.82 12.06 5.46
C ARG A 13 -16.78 10.92 5.81
N GLU A 14 -18.06 11.06 5.48
CA GLU A 14 -19.06 10.01 5.70
C GLU A 14 -18.72 8.76 4.90
N ALA A 15 -18.33 8.89 3.63
CA ALA A 15 -17.89 7.77 2.82
C ALA A 15 -16.69 7.03 3.43
N ARG A 16 -15.66 7.75 3.91
CA ARG A 16 -14.52 7.13 4.60
C ARG A 16 -14.93 6.42 5.88
N ALA A 17 -15.78 7.06 6.69
CA ALA A 17 -16.25 6.45 7.94
C ALA A 17 -17.05 5.17 7.68
N ILE A 18 -17.96 5.19 6.71
CA ILE A 18 -18.81 4.02 6.36
C ILE A 18 -17.98 2.89 5.75
N SER A 19 -17.00 3.22 4.89
CA SER A 19 -16.12 2.23 4.25
C SER A 19 -14.89 1.89 5.07
N PHE A 20 -14.86 2.19 6.37
CA PHE A 20 -13.66 1.97 7.18
C PHE A 20 -13.32 0.48 7.27
N ASP A 21 -14.26 -0.36 7.70
CA ASP A 21 -14.04 -1.80 7.87
C ASP A 21 -13.66 -2.48 6.55
N ASP A 22 -14.38 -2.18 5.46
CA ASP A 22 -14.07 -2.71 4.12
C ASP A 22 -12.64 -2.33 3.66
N ARG A 23 -12.18 -1.12 3.97
CA ARG A 23 -10.82 -0.69 3.62
C ARG A 23 -9.76 -1.35 4.50
N VAL A 24 -10.08 -1.68 5.75
CA VAL A 24 -9.20 -2.49 6.60
C VAL A 24 -9.07 -3.89 6.02
N GLU A 25 -10.17 -4.53 5.64
CA GLU A 25 -10.16 -5.86 5.02
C GLU A 25 -9.33 -5.87 3.72
N ILE A 26 -9.54 -4.88 2.84
CA ILE A 26 -8.74 -4.73 1.63
C ILE A 26 -7.24 -4.54 1.95
N ALA A 27 -6.91 -3.75 2.97
CA ALA A 27 -5.53 -3.54 3.37
C ALA A 27 -4.90 -4.84 3.93
N GLU A 28 -5.65 -5.64 4.68
CA GLU A 28 -5.20 -6.93 5.20
C GLU A 28 -4.96 -7.95 4.08
N GLN A 29 -5.84 -7.99 3.07
CA GLN A 29 -5.67 -8.83 1.87
C GLN A 29 -4.40 -8.42 1.11
N ALA A 30 -4.25 -7.13 0.81
CA ALA A 30 -3.07 -6.61 0.13
C ALA A 30 -1.78 -6.83 0.93
N ALA A 31 -1.81 -6.69 2.26
CA ALA A 31 -0.67 -7.01 3.12
C ALA A 31 -0.33 -8.52 3.03
N GLY A 32 -1.34 -9.39 3.01
CA GLY A 32 -1.15 -10.83 2.79
C GLY A 32 -0.45 -11.15 1.47
N ASP A 33 -0.90 -10.55 0.37
CA ASP A 33 -0.30 -10.73 -0.96
C ASP A 33 1.13 -10.19 -1.04
N ALA A 34 1.38 -9.05 -0.40
CA ALA A 34 2.71 -8.47 -0.28
C ALA A 34 3.65 -9.44 0.47
N ARG A 35 3.20 -10.01 1.59
CA ARG A 35 3.99 -11.01 2.34
C ARG A 35 4.25 -12.29 1.54
N ALA A 36 3.28 -12.73 0.75
CA ALA A 36 3.41 -13.93 -0.08
C ALA A 36 4.41 -13.73 -1.24
N SER A 37 4.56 -12.51 -1.74
CA SER A 37 5.46 -12.16 -2.84
C SER A 37 6.82 -11.60 -2.39
N ALA A 38 6.96 -11.24 -1.11
CA ALA A 38 8.17 -10.67 -0.55
C ALA A 38 9.38 -11.64 -0.62
N PRO A 39 10.58 -11.15 -0.98
CA PRO A 39 11.80 -11.92 -0.86
C PRO A 39 12.05 -12.28 0.61
N VAL A 40 12.59 -13.47 0.84
CA VAL A 40 12.92 -13.93 2.19
C VAL A 40 14.43 -14.12 2.30
N TYR A 41 15.04 -13.27 3.12
CA TYR A 41 16.41 -13.47 3.62
C TYR A 41 16.39 -13.77 5.13
N THR A 42 16.31 -12.74 5.96
CA THR A 42 16.05 -12.88 7.41
C THR A 42 14.56 -13.02 7.72
N GLY A 43 13.69 -12.57 6.81
CA GLY A 43 12.25 -12.46 7.02
C GLY A 43 11.79 -11.10 7.52
N ALA A 44 12.69 -10.20 7.93
CA ALA A 44 12.34 -8.90 8.52
C ALA A 44 11.40 -8.07 7.63
N TYR A 45 11.75 -7.86 6.36
CA TYR A 45 10.91 -7.18 5.38
C TYR A 45 9.51 -7.82 5.26
N ARG A 46 9.44 -9.13 4.99
CA ARG A 46 8.16 -9.85 4.90
C ARG A 46 7.33 -9.71 6.18
N ASP A 47 7.95 -9.93 7.33
CA ASP A 47 7.24 -9.99 8.61
C ASP A 47 6.93 -8.57 9.15
N GLY A 48 7.62 -7.53 8.66
CA GLY A 48 7.41 -6.12 8.96
C GLY A 48 6.22 -5.49 8.22
N ILE A 49 5.76 -6.11 7.13
CA ILE A 49 4.56 -5.69 6.41
C ILE A 49 3.34 -5.83 7.31
N GLY A 50 2.50 -4.80 7.39
CA GLY A 50 1.33 -4.73 8.27
C GLY A 50 0.29 -3.72 7.83
N VAL A 51 -0.78 -3.62 8.63
CA VAL A 51 -1.85 -2.62 8.48
C VAL A 51 -1.85 -1.71 9.70
N GLU A 52 -1.87 -0.40 9.45
CA GLU A 52 -2.02 0.61 10.48
C GLU A 52 -3.22 1.51 10.19
N THR A 53 -3.84 2.04 11.24
CA THR A 53 -4.96 2.95 11.12
C THR A 53 -4.70 4.24 11.90
N ALA A 54 -5.16 5.37 11.35
CA ALA A 54 -5.08 6.67 12.02
C ALA A 54 -6.36 7.47 11.73
N GLY A 55 -7.31 7.42 12.67
CA GLY A 55 -8.67 7.92 12.46
C GLY A 55 -9.41 7.05 11.44
N ASP A 56 -9.93 7.67 10.38
CA ASP A 56 -10.59 6.98 9.26
C ASP A 56 -9.62 6.64 8.11
N ARG A 57 -8.30 6.75 8.35
CA ARG A 57 -7.28 6.41 7.36
C ARG A 57 -6.72 5.03 7.67
N VAL A 58 -6.55 4.23 6.61
CA VAL A 58 -5.99 2.89 6.65
C VAL A 58 -4.75 2.89 5.77
N PHE A 59 -3.67 2.30 6.28
CA PHE A 59 -2.37 2.26 5.63
C PHE A 59 -1.89 0.81 5.61
N ILE A 60 -1.27 0.41 4.50
CA ILE A 60 -0.37 -0.73 4.48
C ILE A 60 1.02 -0.14 4.70
N VAL A 61 1.74 -0.69 5.66
CA VAL A 61 3.06 -0.21 6.06
C VAL A 61 4.05 -1.36 6.07
N ASP A 62 5.33 -1.04 6.05
CA ASP A 62 6.39 -1.97 6.42
C ASP A 62 7.25 -1.29 7.49
N ASN A 63 7.40 -1.97 8.63
CA ASN A 63 8.12 -1.48 9.79
C ASN A 63 9.57 -2.00 9.87
N ASP A 64 10.06 -2.73 8.86
CA ASP A 64 11.49 -2.99 8.68
C ASP A 64 12.22 -1.66 8.36
N PRO A 65 13.22 -1.25 9.16
CA PRO A 65 14.02 -0.05 8.89
C PRO A 65 14.63 0.01 7.49
N ASP A 66 14.90 -1.14 6.88
CA ASP A 66 15.52 -1.25 5.55
C ASP A 66 14.49 -1.47 4.43
N ALA A 67 13.19 -1.50 4.74
CA ALA A 67 12.12 -1.80 3.78
C ALA A 67 12.18 -0.92 2.53
N ILE A 68 12.53 0.36 2.66
CA ILE A 68 12.60 1.29 1.53
C ILE A 68 13.64 0.85 0.49
N TYR A 69 14.77 0.28 0.92
CA TYR A 69 15.83 -0.19 0.03
C TYR A 69 15.47 -1.52 -0.62
N VAL A 70 14.71 -2.37 0.08
CA VAL A 70 14.22 -3.65 -0.47
C VAL A 70 13.10 -3.41 -1.48
N GLU A 71 12.15 -2.55 -1.13
CA GLU A 71 10.99 -2.20 -1.95
C GLU A 71 11.43 -1.54 -3.26
N PHE A 72 12.30 -0.52 -3.18
CA PHE A 72 12.63 0.32 -4.33
C PHE A 72 14.03 0.10 -4.92
N GLY A 73 14.83 -0.78 -4.30
CA GLY A 73 16.20 -1.05 -4.73
C GLY A 73 17.16 0.10 -4.43
N THR A 74 18.42 -0.11 -4.75
CA THR A 74 19.48 0.90 -4.67
C THR A 74 20.20 0.99 -6.02
N VAL A 75 21.37 1.63 -6.06
CA VAL A 75 22.25 1.56 -7.25
C VAL A 75 22.83 0.16 -7.44
N ASP A 76 23.00 -0.60 -6.36
CA ASP A 76 23.69 -1.90 -6.37
C ASP A 76 22.76 -3.11 -6.15
N THR A 77 21.50 -2.86 -5.76
CA THR A 77 20.52 -3.91 -5.45
C THR A 77 19.22 -3.75 -6.24
N PRO A 78 18.61 -4.85 -6.70
CA PRO A 78 17.32 -4.80 -7.41
C PRO A 78 16.19 -4.36 -6.46
N ALA A 79 15.14 -3.79 -7.05
CA ALA A 79 13.88 -3.52 -6.37
C ALA A 79 12.98 -4.77 -6.41
N PHE A 80 12.34 -5.09 -5.28
CA PHE A 80 11.36 -6.18 -5.22
C PHE A 80 9.91 -5.70 -5.34
N ALA A 81 9.64 -4.47 -4.92
CA ALA A 81 8.34 -3.80 -5.06
C ALA A 81 7.12 -4.58 -4.55
N ALA A 82 7.29 -5.49 -3.58
CA ALA A 82 6.24 -6.42 -3.19
C ALA A 82 5.02 -5.68 -2.60
N LEU A 83 5.25 -4.66 -1.77
CA LEU A 83 4.18 -3.89 -1.15
C LEU A 83 3.47 -3.00 -2.17
N THR A 84 4.22 -2.34 -3.04
CA THR A 84 3.69 -1.48 -4.12
C THR A 84 2.87 -2.30 -5.10
N ASP A 85 3.38 -3.44 -5.58
CA ASP A 85 2.69 -4.24 -6.58
C ASP A 85 1.46 -4.97 -6.00
N ALA A 86 1.48 -5.36 -4.72
CA ALA A 86 0.27 -5.85 -4.05
C ALA A 86 -0.77 -4.73 -3.91
N ALA A 87 -0.40 -3.56 -3.36
CA ALA A 87 -1.32 -2.45 -3.16
C ALA A 87 -1.98 -1.97 -4.46
N ARG A 88 -1.24 -2.02 -5.58
CA ARG A 88 -1.73 -1.65 -6.92
C ARG A 88 -2.85 -2.52 -7.46
N GLN A 89 -3.00 -3.74 -6.95
CA GLN A 89 -4.10 -4.64 -7.36
C GLN A 89 -5.44 -4.22 -6.76
N TYR A 90 -5.41 -3.56 -5.59
CA TYR A 90 -6.60 -3.20 -4.83
C TYR A 90 -6.97 -1.71 -4.89
N GLY A 91 -6.10 -0.89 -5.49
CA GLY A 91 -6.28 0.56 -5.48
C GLY A 91 -5.62 1.28 -6.65
N ARG A 92 -5.93 2.57 -6.78
CA ARG A 92 -5.23 3.44 -7.72
C ARG A 92 -3.87 3.81 -7.15
N TYR A 93 -2.84 3.66 -7.96
CA TYR A 93 -1.47 4.06 -7.64
C TYR A 93 -0.99 5.14 -8.59
N SER A 94 -0.37 6.17 -8.03
CA SER A 94 0.23 7.29 -8.78
C SER A 94 1.64 7.61 -8.29
N GLY A 95 2.27 6.68 -7.57
CA GLY A 95 3.62 6.85 -7.01
C GLY A 95 4.74 6.46 -7.99
N TRP A 96 5.94 6.33 -7.44
CA TRP A 96 7.14 5.97 -8.19
C TRP A 96 7.07 4.54 -8.72
N GLN A 97 7.37 4.35 -10.00
CA GLN A 97 7.41 3.01 -10.59
C GLN A 97 8.82 2.40 -10.44
N PRO A 98 8.95 1.19 -9.87
CA PRO A 98 10.22 0.49 -9.75
C PRO A 98 10.92 0.32 -11.09
N ARG A 99 12.25 0.44 -11.07
CA ARG A 99 13.08 0.08 -12.23
C ARG A 99 13.03 -1.44 -12.38
N GLY A 100 12.30 -1.91 -13.40
CA GLY A 100 12.23 -3.34 -13.69
C GLY A 100 13.61 -3.94 -14.01
N PRO A 101 13.80 -5.26 -13.86
CA PRO A 101 15.09 -5.94 -14.02
C PRO A 101 15.68 -5.93 -15.45
N GLY A 102 15.15 -5.11 -16.37
CA GLY A 102 15.59 -4.97 -17.76
C GLY A 102 16.15 -3.61 -18.15
N GLN A 103 16.25 -2.63 -17.24
CA GLN A 103 16.88 -1.34 -17.55
C GLN A 103 18.26 -1.23 -16.92
N ARG A 104 19.23 -1.90 -17.55
CA ARG A 104 20.65 -1.58 -17.38
C ARG A 104 20.99 -0.46 -18.37
N GLN A 105 21.52 0.66 -17.86
CA GLN A 105 22.38 1.54 -18.66
C GLN A 105 23.81 1.01 -18.56
#